data_AF-A0A6G5Q7U8-F1
#
_entry.id   AF-A0A6G5Q7U8-F1
#
_cell.length_a   1.000
_cell.length_b   1.000
_cell.length_c   1.000
_cell.angle_alpha   90.00
_cell.angle_beta   90.00
_cell.angle_gamma   90.00
#
_symmetry.space_group_name_H-M   'P 1'
#
loop_
_entity.id
_entity.type
_entity.pdbx_description
1 polymer ?
#
loop_
_entity_poly.entity_id
_entity_poly.type
_entity_poly.pdbx_seq_one_letter_code
_entity_poly.pdbx_strand_id
1 'polypeptide(L)' 'GTVAAVDGKLVVNGHAITVFSERDPKNIPWGQVGAEYVVESTGVFTTLEKAQAHIDGGAKKVIISAPSADAPMFVVG' A
#
# COMPACT_ATOMS: atom_id res chain seq x y z
N GLY A 1 -8.44 21.07 -6.33
CA GLY A 1 -7.16 20.62 -6.91
C GLY A 1 -7.38 20.07 -8.31
N THR A 2 -6.34 19.86 -9.09
CA THR A 2 -6.40 19.28 -10.45
C THR A 2 -6.17 17.78 -10.42
N VAL A 3 -6.83 17.06 -11.32
CA VAL A 3 -6.69 15.60 -11.49
C VAL A 3 -6.61 15.28 -12.98
N ALA A 4 -5.62 14.48 -13.39
CA ALA A 4 -5.46 14.04 -14.77
C ALA A 4 -4.86 12.63 -14.83
N ALA A 5 -5.04 11.94 -15.95
CA ALA A 5 -4.31 10.72 -16.30
C ALA A 5 -3.28 11.07 -17.39
N VAL A 6 -2.00 10.87 -17.12
CA VAL A 6 -0.90 11.23 -18.02
C VAL A 6 0.14 10.11 -17.99
N ASP A 7 0.52 9.59 -19.15
CA ASP A 7 1.55 8.55 -19.31
C ASP A 7 1.37 7.33 -18.39
N GLY A 8 0.13 6.87 -18.25
CA GLY A 8 -0.22 5.71 -17.40
C GLY A 8 -0.16 5.99 -15.90
N LYS A 9 -0.02 7.25 -15.48
CA LYS A 9 0.00 7.68 -14.08
C LYS A 9 -1.20 8.56 -13.76
N LEU A 10 -1.61 8.51 -12.50
CA LEU A 10 -2.56 9.46 -11.93
C LEU A 10 -1.79 10.72 -11.51
N VAL A 11 -2.18 11.89 -11.98
CA VAL A 11 -1.55 13.16 -11.61
C VAL A 11 -2.52 13.97 -10.77
N VAL A 12 -2.18 14.22 -9.51
CA VAL A 12 -2.99 15.01 -8.58
C VAL A 12 -2.21 16.25 -8.14
N ASN A 13 -2.74 17.44 -8.42
CA ASN A 13 -2.08 18.71 -8.11
C ASN A 13 -0.61 18.75 -8.59
N GLY A 14 -0.33 18.21 -9.79
CA GLY A 14 1.02 18.12 -10.36
C GLY A 14 1.88 16.95 -9.86
N HIS A 15 1.42 16.16 -8.89
CA HIS A 15 2.15 15.01 -8.38
C HIS A 15 1.75 13.74 -9.14
N ALA A 16 2.71 13.11 -9.81
CA ALA A 16 2.51 11.85 -10.50
C ALA A 16 2.54 10.67 -9.52
N ILE A 17 1.52 9.81 -9.62
CA ILE A 17 1.28 8.65 -8.77
C ILE A 17 1.24 7.42 -9.67
N THR A 18 2.10 6.44 -9.36
CA THR A 18 2.10 5.14 -10.05
C THR A 18 0.90 4.33 -9.59
N VAL A 19 0.17 3.74 -10.54
CA VAL A 19 -1.02 2.94 -10.28
C VAL A 19 -0.75 1.49 -10.69
N PHE A 20 -1.16 0.55 -9.85
CA PHE A 20 -1.09 -0.89 -10.10
C PHE A 20 -2.47 -1.50 -10.00
N SER A 21 -2.69 -2.64 -10.65
CA SER A 21 -3.95 -3.38 -10.62
C SER A 21 -3.68 -4.87 -10.37
N GLU A 22 -3.07 -5.16 -9.22
CA GLU A 22 -2.75 -6.53 -8.81
C GLU A 22 -3.69 -7.02 -7.72
N ARG A 23 -4.06 -8.30 -7.79
CA ARG A 23 -4.89 -8.96 -6.76
C ARG A 23 -4.06 -9.51 -5.61
N ASP A 24 -2.84 -9.96 -5.89
CA ASP A 24 -1.90 -10.46 -4.89
C ASP A 24 -0.89 -9.35 -4.56
N PRO A 25 -0.84 -8.84 -3.31
CA PRO A 25 0.02 -7.72 -2.96
C PRO A 25 1.51 -7.96 -3.20
N LYS A 26 1.95 -9.22 -3.22
CA LYS A 26 3.36 -9.59 -3.48
C LYS A 26 3.81 -9.29 -4.90
N ASN A 27 2.87 -9.20 -5.84
CA ASN A 27 3.17 -8.90 -7.24
C ASN A 27 3.36 -7.40 -7.48
N ILE A 28 3.01 -6.56 -6.50
CA ILE A 28 3.18 -5.13 -6.63
C ILE A 28 4.64 -4.79 -6.30
N PRO A 29 5.39 -4.16 -7.22
CA PRO A 29 6.80 -3.91 -7.04
C PRO A 29 7.05 -2.66 -6.18
N TRP A 30 6.62 -2.68 -4.92
CA TRP A 30 6.74 -1.56 -3.97
C TRP A 30 8.15 -1.00 -3.88
N GLY A 31 9.15 -1.88 -3.84
CA GLY A 31 10.55 -1.50 -3.79
C GLY A 31 11.01 -0.70 -5.02
N GLN A 32 10.47 -0.98 -6.22
CA GLN A 32 10.87 -0.29 -7.46
C GLN A 32 10.31 1.14 -7.54
N VAL A 33 9.17 1.39 -6.90
CA VAL A 33 8.54 2.72 -6.86
C VAL A 33 8.94 3.55 -5.63
N GLY A 34 9.81 3.01 -4.78
CA GLY A 34 10.26 3.68 -3.55
C GLY A 34 9.21 3.73 -2.45
N ALA A 35 8.20 2.85 -2.48
CA ALA A 35 7.17 2.79 -1.44
C ALA A 35 7.71 2.05 -0.21
N GLU A 36 8.16 2.80 0.79
CA GLU A 36 8.67 2.22 2.04
C GLU A 36 7.55 1.81 3.02
N TYR A 37 6.47 2.57 3.05
CA TYR A 37 5.30 2.34 3.90
C TYR A 37 4.09 2.03 3.02
N VAL A 38 3.39 0.95 3.35
CA VAL A 38 2.13 0.59 2.70
C VAL A 38 1.00 0.67 3.71
N VAL A 39 -0.10 1.32 3.31
CA VAL A 39 -1.35 1.30 4.06
C VAL A 39 -2.23 0.22 3.44
N GLU A 40 -2.41 -0.88 4.17
CA GLU A 40 -3.29 -1.98 3.78
C GLU A 40 -4.73 -1.61 4.14
N SER A 41 -5.46 -1.11 3.14
CA SER A 41 -6.82 -0.58 3.27
C SER A 41 -7.85 -1.34 2.43
N THR A 42 -7.55 -2.56 2.01
CA THR A 42 -8.50 -3.47 1.33
C THR A 42 -9.45 -4.17 2.31
N GLY A 43 -9.01 -4.33 3.57
CA GLY A 43 -9.74 -5.09 4.59
C GLY A 43 -9.59 -6.62 4.49
N VAL A 44 -8.80 -7.12 3.54
CA VAL A 44 -8.60 -8.57 3.30
C VAL A 44 -7.35 -9.11 3.99
N PHE A 45 -6.28 -8.33 4.03
CA PHE A 45 -4.96 -8.72 4.53
C PHE A 45 -4.72 -8.17 5.95
N THR A 46 -5.58 -8.56 6.89
CA THR A 46 -5.63 -7.98 8.25
C THR A 46 -4.83 -8.74 9.32
N THR A 47 -4.04 -9.74 8.93
CA THR A 47 -3.13 -10.48 9.84
C THR A 47 -1.68 -10.27 9.45
N LEU A 48 -0.74 -10.50 10.37
CA LEU A 48 0.70 -10.40 10.09
C LEU A 48 1.11 -11.28 8.90
N GLU A 49 0.65 -12.53 8.88
CA GLU A 49 0.93 -13.48 7.80
C GLU A 49 0.44 -12.96 6.44
N LYS A 50 -0.78 -12.41 6.38
CA LYS A 50 -1.35 -11.91 5.12
C LYS A 50 -0.69 -10.61 4.67
N ALA A 51 -0.41 -9.71 5.60
CA ALA A 51 0.23 -8.42 5.33
C ALA A 51 1.70 -8.57 4.89
N GLN A 52 2.34 -9.70 5.22
CA GLN A 52 3.70 -10.04 4.78
C GLN A 52 3.85 -9.99 3.25
N ALA A 53 2.77 -10.24 2.49
CA ALA A 53 2.78 -10.13 1.03
C ALA A 53 3.27 -8.76 0.54
N HIS A 54 2.99 -7.66 1.25
CA HIS A 54 3.51 -6.34 0.87
C HIS A 54 5.02 -6.20 1.13
N ILE A 55 5.51 -6.77 2.23
CA ILE A 55 6.95 -6.77 2.54
C ILE A 55 7.70 -7.59 1.49
N ASP A 56 7.13 -8.72 1.07
CA ASP A 56 7.68 -9.55 0.00
C ASP A 56 7.70 -8.82 -1.36
N GLY A 57 6.72 -7.92 -1.60
CA GLY A 57 6.72 -6.98 -2.73
C GLY A 57 7.72 -5.83 -2.62
N GLY A 58 8.47 -5.74 -1.52
CA GLY A 58 9.55 -4.78 -1.29
C GLY A 58 9.19 -3.57 -0.42
N ALA A 59 8.02 -3.56 0.23
CA ALA A 59 7.72 -2.56 1.25
C ALA A 59 8.57 -2.79 2.51
N LYS A 60 8.84 -1.74 3.28
CA LYS A 60 9.59 -1.85 4.55
C LYS A 60 8.68 -1.98 5.77
N LYS A 61 7.49 -1.38 5.71
CA LYS A 61 6.50 -1.38 6.79
C LYS A 61 5.09 -1.39 6.22
N VAL A 62 4.18 -2.05 6.93
CA VAL A 62 2.75 -2.10 6.61
C VAL A 62 1.93 -1.55 7.77
N ILE A 63 0.96 -0.69 7.46
CA ILE A 63 -0.05 -0.18 8.38
C ILE A 63 -1.39 -0.81 7.97
N ILE A 64 -1.95 -1.66 8.83
CA ILE A 64 -3.26 -2.26 8.59
C ILE A 64 -4.32 -1.28 9.06
N SER A 65 -5.21 -0.82 8.16
CA SER A 65 -6.23 0.20 8.49
C SER A 65 -7.53 -0.39 9.05
N ALA A 66 -7.46 -1.59 9.65
CA ALA A 66 -8.57 -2.33 10.21
C ALA A 66 -8.10 -3.10 11.47
N PRO A 67 -9.02 -3.52 12.36
CA PRO A 67 -8.66 -4.36 13.49
C PRO A 67 -7.91 -5.62 13.03
N SER A 68 -6.79 -5.89 13.67
CA SER A 68 -5.98 -7.08 13.41
C SER A 68 -6.10 -8.05 14.58
N ALA A 69 -6.07 -9.35 14.28
CA ALA A 69 -6.08 -10.39 15.29
C ALA A 69 -4.72 -10.54 15.99
N ASP A 70 -3.63 -10.16 15.32
CA ASP A 70 -2.25 -10.49 15.72
C ASP A 70 -1.25 -9.33 15.58
N ALA A 71 -1.56 -8.28 14.82
CA ALA A 71 -0.68 -7.12 14.69
C ALA A 71 -0.85 -6.15 15.88
N PRO A 72 0.24 -5.48 16.33
CA PRO A 72 0.15 -4.40 17.31
C PRO A 72 -0.77 -3.27 16.82
N MET A 73 -1.71 -2.86 17.68
CA MET A 73 -2.66 -1.79 17.39
C MET A 73 -2.31 -0.54 18.18
N PHE A 74 -2.27 0.60 17.48
CA PHE A 74 -1.97 1.90 18.06
C PHE A 74 -3.11 2.87 17.78
N VAL A 75 -3.50 3.63 18.79
CA VAL A 75 -4.37 4.80 18.64
C VAL A 75 -3.50 6.03 18.85
N VAL A 76 -3.58 6.97 17.91
CA VAL A 76 -2.85 8.23 18.00
C VAL A 76 -3.69 9.22 18.80
N GLY A 77 -3.26 9.54 20.03
CA GLY A 77 -3.90 10.52 20.90
C GLY A 77 -4.91 9.91 21.86
#